data_AF-A0A9E0XMF8-F1
#
_entry.id   AF-A0A9E0XMF8-F1
#
_cell.length_a   1.000
_cell.length_b   1.000
_cell.length_c   1.000
_cell.angle_alpha   90.00
_cell.angle_beta   90.00
_cell.angle_gamma   90.00
#
_symmetry.space_group_name_H-M   'P 1'
#
loop_
_entity.id
_entity.type
_entity.pdbx_description
1 polymer ?
#
loop_
_entity_poly.entity_id
_entity_poly.type
_entity_poly.pdbx_seq_one_letter_code
_entity_poly.pdbx_strand_id
1 'polypeptide(L)'
;MAKGFRLDIPWEFLLGDVIGSLLVGVGLAEELAHANLVPLSWRFPNYGWAMFALGVAMMIPCTLFLITVATSGRKKTIQKEDEATRSSGKRF
;
A
#
# COMPACT_ATOMS: atom_id res chain seq x y z
N MET A 1 -22.55 -17.47 1.27
CA MET A 1 -22.55 -16.00 1.39
C MET A 1 -21.16 -15.54 1.77
N ALA A 2 -20.37 -15.04 0.82
CA ALA A 2 -19.07 -14.45 1.11
C ALA A 2 -19.30 -13.17 1.94
N LYS A 3 -18.80 -13.14 3.18
CA LYS A 3 -18.77 -11.91 3.99
C LYS A 3 -17.85 -10.94 3.26
N GLY A 4 -18.44 -9.98 2.56
CA GLY A 4 -17.71 -8.87 1.94
C GLY A 4 -16.87 -8.20 3.01
N PHE A 5 -15.55 -8.33 2.90
CA PHE A 5 -14.60 -7.68 3.78
C PHE A 5 -14.76 -6.18 3.53
N ARG A 6 -15.44 -5.46 4.43
CA ARG A 6 -15.55 -4.00 4.36
C ARG A 6 -14.21 -3.41 4.77
N LEU A 7 -13.35 -3.25 3.77
CA LEU A 7 -12.14 -2.47 3.83
C LEU A 7 -12.57 -1.00 3.78
N ASP A 8 -12.80 -0.39 4.95
CA ASP A 8 -12.82 1.07 5.09
C ASP A 8 -11.38 1.55 4.88
N ILE A 9 -10.96 1.59 3.61
CA ILE A 9 -9.69 2.22 3.22
C ILE A 9 -9.97 3.72 3.22
N PRO A 10 -9.31 4.51 4.07
CA PRO A 10 -9.41 5.95 4.04
C PRO A 10 -9.01 6.43 2.63
N TRP A 11 -9.85 7.26 2.02
CA TRP A 11 -9.66 7.70 0.63
C TRP A 11 -8.32 8.42 0.42
N GLU A 12 -7.75 8.99 1.48
CA GLU A 12 -6.44 9.64 1.52
C GLU A 12 -5.31 8.67 1.15
N PHE A 13 -5.38 7.41 1.58
CA PHE A 13 -4.39 6.40 1.24
C PHE A 13 -4.51 5.97 -0.23
N LEU A 14 -5.73 5.92 -0.75
CA LEU A 14 -5.98 5.61 -2.16
C LEU A 14 -5.42 6.70 -3.07
N LEU A 15 -5.61 7.97 -2.71
CA LEU A 15 -5.00 9.09 -3.41
C LEU A 15 -3.48 9.04 -3.37
N GLY A 16 -2.91 8.78 -2.19
CA GLY A 16 -1.46 8.65 -2.02
C GLY A 16 -0.88 7.55 -2.90
N ASP A 17 -1.60 6.45 -3.08
CA ASP A 17 -1.20 5.35 -3.96
C ASP A 17 -1.27 5.71 -5.45
N VAL A 18 -2.33 6.39 -5.88
CA VAL A 18 -2.48 6.89 -7.25
C VAL A 18 -1.40 7.93 -7.58
N ILE A 19 -1.16 8.87 -6.67
CA ILE A 19 -0.14 9.90 -6.83
C ILE A 19 1.25 9.26 -6.81
N GLY A 20 1.53 8.37 -5.86
CA GLY A 20 2.80 7.66 -5.76
C GLY A 20 3.12 6.83 -7.00
N SER A 21 2.15 6.06 -7.51
CA SER A 21 2.32 5.28 -8.75
C SER A 21 2.54 6.16 -9.98
N LEU A 22 1.87 7.31 -10.07
CA LEU A 22 2.13 8.31 -11.11
C LEU A 22 3.56 8.88 -11.02
N LEU A 23 4.02 9.24 -9.81
CA LEU A 23 5.39 9.74 -9.62
C LEU A 23 6.45 8.68 -9.97
N VAL A 24 6.23 7.44 -9.55
CA VAL A 24 7.10 6.30 -9.91
C VAL A 24 7.11 6.10 -11.43
N GLY A 25 5.95 6.15 -12.07
CA GLY A 25 5.82 6.02 -13.52
C GLY A 25 6.52 7.14 -14.28
N VAL A 26 6.38 8.40 -13.83
CA VAL A 26 7.06 9.56 -14.41
C VAL A 26 8.58 9.47 -14.22
N GLY A 27 9.05 9.11 -13.02
CA GLY A 27 10.47 8.92 -12.74
C GLY A 27 11.10 7.82 -13.60
N LEU A 28 10.41 6.68 -13.73
CA LEU A 28 10.83 5.59 -14.62
C LEU A 28 10.75 5.97 -16.10
N ALA A 29 9.74 6.70 -16.53
CA ALA A 29 9.60 7.13 -17.92
C ALA A 29 10.69 8.14 -18.32
N GLU A 30 11.05 9.05 -17.43
CA GLU A 30 12.19 9.94 -17.67
C GLU A 30 13.52 9.17 -17.71
N GLU A 31 13.76 8.27 -16.75
CA GLU A 31 15.05 7.56 -16.67
C GLU A 31 15.22 6.51 -17.78
N LEU A 32 14.19 5.70 -18.04
CA LEU A 32 14.25 4.59 -19.01
C LEU A 32 13.97 5.01 -20.45
N ALA A 33 13.03 5.92 -20.66
CA ALA A 33 12.63 6.34 -22.01
C ALA A 33 13.26 7.66 -22.44
N HIS A 34 14.04 8.33 -21.57
CA HIS A 34 14.56 9.69 -21.80
C HIS A 34 13.45 10.65 -22.25
N ALA A 35 12.22 10.35 -21.83
CA ALA A 35 11.05 11.10 -22.22
C ALA A 35 11.19 12.48 -21.57
N ASN A 36 11.34 13.52 -22.39
CA ASN A 36 11.44 14.90 -21.92
C ASN A 36 10.08 15.43 -21.47
N LEU A 37 9.47 14.76 -20.49
CA LEU A 37 8.14 15.02 -19.95
C LEU A 37 8.13 16.28 -19.08
N VAL A 38 9.28 16.63 -18.50
CA VAL A 38 9.42 17.80 -17.64
C VAL A 38 10.23 18.89 -18.37
N PRO A 39 9.75 20.16 -18.39
CA PRO A 39 10.43 21.25 -19.07
C PRO A 39 11.82 21.50 -18.47
N LEU A 40 12.76 21.95 -19.33
CA LEU A 40 14.18 22.12 -18.99
C LEU A 40 14.45 22.94 -17.72
N SER A 41 13.55 23.89 -17.42
CA SER A 41 13.62 24.78 -16.26
C SER A 41 13.43 24.08 -14.90
N TRP A 42 12.87 22.87 -14.88
CA TRP A 42 12.63 22.10 -13.64
C TRP A 42 13.56 20.88 -13.51
N ARG A 43 14.46 20.70 -14.48
CA ARG A 43 15.42 19.59 -14.47
C ARG A 43 16.63 19.95 -13.62
N PHE A 44 16.93 19.10 -12.65
CA PHE A 44 18.16 19.13 -11.87
C PHE A 44 18.92 17.80 -12.03
N PRO A 45 20.22 17.75 -11.69
CA PRO A 45 21.00 16.53 -11.79
C PRO A 45 20.34 15.39 -11.00
N ASN A 46 20.13 14.24 -11.63
CA ASN A 46 19.46 13.06 -11.05
C ASN A 46 17.97 13.24 -10.69
N TYR A 47 17.26 14.14 -11.37
CA TYR A 47 15.82 14.37 -11.17
C TYR A 47 14.96 13.10 -11.31
N GLY A 48 15.23 12.24 -12.32
CA GLY A 48 14.48 11.01 -12.54
C GLY A 48 14.50 10.08 -11.32
N TRP A 49 15.70 9.85 -10.76
CA TRP A 49 15.89 9.09 -9.52
C TRP A 49 15.25 9.76 -8.30
N ALA A 50 15.30 11.09 -8.20
CA ALA A 50 14.65 11.81 -7.11
C ALA A 50 13.12 11.68 -7.15
N MET A 51 12.51 11.79 -8.33
CA MET A 51 11.07 11.59 -8.53
C MET A 51 10.66 10.14 -8.27
N PHE A 52 11.45 9.18 -8.73
CA PHE A 52 11.22 7.77 -8.43
C PHE A 52 11.28 7.50 -6.92
N ALA A 53 12.33 7.97 -6.23
CA ALA A 53 12.49 7.78 -4.80
C ALA A 53 11.35 8.45 -4.01
N LEU A 54 10.92 9.65 -4.40
CA LEU A 54 9.80 10.35 -3.78
C LEU A 54 8.47 9.59 -3.98
N GLY A 55 8.22 9.09 -5.20
CA GLY A 55 7.05 8.27 -5.50
C GLY A 55 7.00 7.00 -4.65
N VAL A 56 8.12 6.26 -4.57
CA VAL A 56 8.23 5.08 -3.72
C VAL A 56 8.00 5.44 -2.24
N ALA A 57 8.61 6.53 -1.76
CA ALA A 57 8.46 6.98 -0.38
C ALA A 57 6.99 7.30 -0.04
N MET A 58 6.23 7.89 -0.96
CA MET A 58 4.80 8.15 -0.77
C MET A 58 3.94 6.87 -0.76
N MET A 59 4.39 5.77 -1.35
CA MET A 59 3.66 4.49 -1.33
C MET A 59 3.90 3.66 -0.05
N ILE A 60 4.96 3.95 0.71
CA ILE A 60 5.30 3.21 1.95
C ILE A 60 4.15 3.25 2.98
N PRO A 61 3.56 4.40 3.33
CA PRO A 61 2.50 4.47 4.34
C PRO A 61 1.27 3.65 3.94
N CYS A 62 0.89 3.69 2.66
CA CYS A 62 -0.25 2.93 2.14
C CYS A 62 0.01 1.41 2.21
N THR A 63 1.22 1.00 1.82
CA THR A 63 1.66 -0.40 1.90
C THR A 63 1.65 -0.92 3.34
N LEU A 64 2.18 -0.13 4.28
CA LEU A 64 2.18 -0.47 5.70
C LEU A 64 0.75 -0.61 6.24
N PHE A 65 -0.14 0.33 5.91
CA PHE A 65 -1.54 0.28 6.31
C PHE A 65 -2.24 -0.99 5.80
N LEU A 66 -2.07 -1.33 4.52
CA LEU A 66 -2.60 -2.56 3.93
C LEU A 66 -2.09 -3.82 4.63
N ILE A 67 -0.79 -3.90 4.94
CA ILE A 67 -0.20 -5.02 5.67
C ILE A 67 -0.79 -5.13 7.09
N THR A 68 -0.94 -4.01 7.79
CA THR A 68 -1.54 -3.98 9.14
C THR A 68 -3.00 -4.44 9.12
N VAL A 69 -3.79 -4.02 8.14
CA VAL A 69 -5.18 -4.47 7.98
C VAL A 69 -5.26 -5.96 7.64
N ALA A 70 -4.44 -6.43 6.69
CA ALA A 70 -4.41 -7.82 6.26
C ALA A 70 -3.96 -8.79 7.37
N THR A 71 -3.03 -8.37 8.22
CA THR A 71 -2.57 -9.16 9.37
C THR A 71 -3.55 -9.11 10.55
N SER A 72 -4.24 -7.99 10.76
CA SER A 72 -5.27 -7.84 11.80
C SER A 72 -6.51 -8.69 11.55
N GLY A 73 -6.87 -8.92 10.28
CA GLY A 73 -7.95 -9.84 9.91
C GLY A 73 -7.66 -11.31 10.27
N ARG A 74 -6.39 -11.73 10.22
CA ARG A 74 -5.97 -13.11 10.53
C ARG A 74 -6.05 -13.45 12.02
N LYS A 75 -5.76 -12.50 12.92
CA LYS A 75 -5.76 -12.74 14.37
C LYS A 75 -7.15 -13.10 14.92
N LYS A 76 -8.23 -12.55 14.36
CA LYS A 76 -9.60 -12.82 14.84
C LYS A 76 -10.09 -14.23 14.55
N THR A 77 -9.55 -14.90 13.53
CA THR A 77 -9.96 -16.27 13.17
C THR A 77 -9.34 -17.28 14.12
N ILE A 78 -8.06 -17.11 14.48
CA ILE A 78 -7.33 -18.03 15.37
C ILE A 78 -7.90 -17.98 16.79
N GLN A 79 -8.17 -16.78 17.32
CA GLN A 79 -8.74 -16.63 18.67
C GLN A 79 -10.14 -17.26 18.81
N LYS A 80 -10.94 -17.26 17.74
CA LYS A 80 -12.29 -17.83 17.76
C LYS A 80 -12.29 -19.36 17.73
N GLU A 81 -11.27 -19.94 17.12
CA GLU A 81 -11.05 -21.39 17.06
C GLU A 81 -10.55 -21.93 18.41
N ASP A 82 -9.67 -21.18 19.09
CA ASP A 82 -9.20 -21.47 20.44
C ASP A 82 -10.31 -21.37 21.51
N GLU A 83 -11.20 -20.38 21.42
CA GLU A 83 -12.35 -20.29 22.34
C GLU A 83 -13.38 -21.42 22.12
N ALA A 84 -13.61 -21.80 20.86
CA ALA A 84 -14.53 -22.89 20.52
C ALA A 84 -14.01 -24.25 20.99
N THR A 85 -12.71 -24.52 20.86
CA THR A 85 -12.08 -25.74 21.36
C THR A 85 -12.05 -25.78 22.89
N ARG A 86 -11.79 -24.65 23.56
CA ARG A 86 -11.76 -24.56 25.03
C ARG A 86 -13.15 -24.66 25.68
N SER A 87 -14.21 -24.20 24.99
CA SER A 87 -15.59 -24.39 25.43
C SER A 87 -16.11 -25.82 25.21
N SER A 88 -15.59 -26.54 24.22
CA SER A 88 -16.00 -27.91 23.91
C SER A 88 -15.31 -28.94 24.83
N GLY A 89 -14.06 -28.69 25.24
CA GLY A 89 -13.32 -29.54 26.18
C GLY A 89 -13.78 -29.47 27.65
N LYS A 90 -14.76 -28.63 27.98
CA LYS A 90 -15.29 -28.47 29.35
C LYS A 90 -16.60 -29.25 29.60
N ARG A 91 -17.02 -30.09 28.65
CA ARG A 91 -18.26 -30.89 28.70
C ARG A 91 -18.06 -32.40 28.92
N PHE A 92 -16.94 -32.82 29.50
CA PHE A 92 -16.76 -34.18 30.01
C PHE A 92 -16.28 -34.13 31.46
#